data_AF-A0A382EGD0-F1
#
_entry.id   AF-A0A382EGD0-F1
#
_cell.length_a   1.000
_cell.length_b   1.000
_cell.length_c   1.000
_cell.angle_alpha   90.00
_cell.angle_beta   90.00
_cell.angle_gamma   90.00
#
_symmetry.space_group_name_H-M   'P 1'
#
loop_
_entity.id
_entity.type
_entity.pdbx_description
1 polymer ?
#
loop_
_entity_poly.entity_id
_entity_poly.type
_entity_poly.pdbx_seq_one_letter_code
_entity_poly.pdbx_strand_id
1 'polypeptide(L)'
;MGIFIQRLIRWMPLILFVLLLMVDRDNAYHVSGYLILLFSYTGILILKILYAKEQWHKEFDGNALGRNSSIEKMSDFQKELNVKNETHTES
;
A
#
# COMPACT_ATOMS: atom_id res chain seq x y z
N MET A 1 -1.62 11.48 14.04
CA MET A 1 -3.08 11.44 13.76
C MET A 1 -3.80 10.76 14.92
N GLY A 2 -4.80 11.43 15.52
CA GLY A 2 -5.39 11.04 16.80
C GLY A 2 -5.81 9.57 16.88
N ILE A 3 -5.34 8.88 17.91
CA ILE A 3 -5.62 7.47 18.25
C ILE A 3 -7.15 7.19 18.22
N PHE A 4 -7.95 8.18 18.57
CA PHE A 4 -9.42 8.15 18.53
C PHE A 4 -9.98 7.88 17.12
N ILE A 5 -9.43 8.53 16.08
CA ILE A 5 -9.93 8.42 14.70
C ILE A 5 -9.63 7.01 14.15
N GLN A 6 -8.43 6.48 14.42
CA GLN A 6 -8.09 5.11 14.02
C GLN A 6 -8.97 4.07 14.72
N ARG A 7 -9.26 4.28 16.01
CA ARG A 7 -10.16 3.40 16.76
C ARG A 7 -11.59 3.47 16.22
N LEU A 8 -12.09 4.67 15.91
CA LEU A 8 -13.41 4.84 15.30
C LEU A 8 -13.54 4.11 13.96
N ILE A 9 -12.56 4.28 13.06
CA ILE A 9 -12.53 3.58 11.76
C ILE A 9 -12.48 2.06 11.95
N ARG A 10 -11.75 1.56 12.96
CA ARG A 10 -11.65 0.12 13.23
C ARG A 10 -12.98 -0.50 13.70
N TRP A 11 -13.79 0.26 14.44
CA TRP A 11 -15.09 -0.20 14.95
C TRP A 11 -16.26 0.10 14.01
N MET A 12 -16.08 1.02 13.05
CA MET A 12 -17.08 1.38 12.05
C MET A 12 -17.70 0.20 11.27
N PRO A 13 -16.98 -0.86 10.83
CA PRO A 13 -17.62 -1.96 10.11
C PRO A 13 -18.60 -2.74 10.99
N LEU A 14 -18.34 -2.80 12.30
CA LEU A 14 -19.24 -3.43 13.26
C LEU A 14 -20.50 -2.56 13.49
N ILE A 15 -20.34 -1.23 13.54
CA ILE A 15 -21.46 -0.30 13.60
C ILE A 15 -22.36 -0.42 12.36
N LEU A 16 -21.75 -0.50 11.17
CA LEU A 16 -22.45 -0.66 9.90
C LEU A 16 -23.19 -2.00 9.85
N PHE A 17 -22.54 -3.06 10.33
CA PHE A 17 -23.17 -4.37 10.42
C PHE A 17 -24.40 -4.39 11.33
N VAL A 18 -24.33 -3.75 12.50
CA VAL A 18 -25.51 -3.63 13.38
C VAL A 18 -26.61 -2.77 12.72
N LEU A 19 -26.24 -1.66 12.09
CA LEU A 19 -27.20 -0.84 11.33
C LEU A 19 -27.89 -1.63 10.21
N LEU A 20 -27.15 -2.51 9.52
CA LEU A 20 -27.68 -3.36 8.46
C LEU A 20 -28.83 -4.24 8.98
N LEU A 21 -28.66 -4.83 10.17
CA LEU A 21 -29.67 -5.69 10.77
C LEU A 21 -30.91 -4.90 11.22
N MET A 22 -30.73 -3.65 11.61
CA MET A 22 -31.79 -2.75 12.06
C MET A 22 -32.42 -1.94 10.91
N VAL A 23 -31.93 -2.09 9.67
CA VAL A 23 -32.41 -1.29 8.55
C VAL A 23 -33.84 -1.69 8.21
N ASP A 24 -34.76 -0.74 8.35
CA ASP A 24 -36.10 -0.88 7.83
C ASP A 24 -36.07 -0.89 6.29
N ARG A 25 -36.47 -2.02 5.70
CA ARG A 25 -36.42 -2.26 4.26
C ARG A 25 -37.65 -1.73 3.52
N ASP A 26 -38.73 -1.45 4.25
CA ASP A 26 -39.96 -0.89 3.67
C ASP A 26 -39.85 0.63 3.49
N ASN A 27 -38.89 1.27 4.18
CA ASN A 27 -38.59 2.69 4.02
C ASN A 27 -37.39 2.93 3.08
N ALA A 28 -37.69 3.39 1.87
CA ALA A 28 -36.68 3.70 0.85
C ALA A 28 -35.63 4.74 1.28
N TYR A 29 -35.99 5.69 2.16
CA TYR A 29 -35.05 6.68 2.71
C TYR A 29 -34.02 6.04 3.64
N HIS A 30 -34.43 5.05 4.42
CA HIS A 30 -33.55 4.35 5.35
C HIS A 30 -32.53 3.48 4.61
N VAL A 31 -33.01 2.77 3.59
CA VAL A 31 -32.17 1.92 2.74
C VAL A 31 -31.15 2.74 1.95
N SER A 32 -31.60 3.83 1.31
CA SER A 32 -30.70 4.70 0.53
C SER A 32 -29.66 5.41 1.40
N GLY A 33 -30.06 5.89 2.59
CA GLY A 33 -29.13 6.48 3.55
C GLY A 33 -28.07 5.48 4.02
N TYR A 34 -28.47 4.25 4.33
CA TYR A 34 -27.52 3.19 4.68
C TYR A 34 -26.55 2.87 3.53
N LEU A 35 -27.04 2.79 2.29
CA LEU A 35 -26.19 2.56 1.12
C LEU A 35 -25.15 3.67 0.94
N ILE A 36 -25.55 4.93 1.02
CA ILE A 36 -24.64 6.08 0.88
C ILE A 36 -23.57 6.03 1.98
N LEU A 37 -23.95 5.74 3.21
CA LEU A 37 -23.03 5.60 4.34
C LEU A 37 -22.02 4.47 4.09
N LEU A 38 -22.48 3.32 3.59
CA LEU A 38 -21.66 2.16 3.28
C LEU A 38 -20.65 2.46 2.16
N PHE A 39 -21.09 3.11 1.08
CA PHE A 39 -20.21 3.52 -0.02
C PHE A 39 -19.19 4.56 0.44
N SER A 40 -19.61 5.53 1.26
CA SER A 40 -18.70 6.53 1.83
C SER A 40 -17.59 5.89 2.66
N TYR A 41 -17.95 4.93 3.53
CA TYR A 41 -16.98 4.18 4.31
C TYR A 41 -16.01 3.37 3.44
N THR A 42 -16.55 2.71 2.41
CA THR A 42 -15.76 1.94 1.45
C THR A 42 -14.77 2.85 0.71
N GLY A 43 -15.20 4.03 0.28
CA GLY A 43 -14.33 5.03 -0.35
C GLY A 43 -13.18 5.47 0.56
N ILE A 44 -13.46 5.71 1.85
CA ILE A 44 -12.43 6.06 2.85
C ILE A 44 -11.40 4.93 3.01
N LEU A 45 -11.84 3.67 3.02
CA LEU A 45 -10.95 2.52 3.06
C LEU A 45 -10.07 2.45 1.80
N ILE A 46 -10.66 2.65 0.63
CA ILE A 46 -9.95 2.66 -0.66
C ILE A 46 -8.89 3.76 -0.69
N LEU A 47 -9.22 4.97 -0.23
CA LEU A 47 -8.25 6.07 -0.13
C LEU A 47 -7.11 5.73 0.82
N LYS A 48 -7.41 5.08 1.95
CA LYS A 48 -6.39 4.67 2.93
C LYS A 48 -5.43 3.61 2.37
N ILE A 49 -5.95 2.62 1.64
CA ILE A 49 -5.10 1.60 0.98
C ILE A 49 -4.30 2.23 -0.17
N LEU A 50 -4.88 3.14 -0.94
CA LEU A 50 -4.19 3.83 -2.02
C LEU A 50 -3.07 4.72 -1.49
N TYR A 51 -3.30 5.43 -0.39
CA TYR A 51 -2.27 6.20 0.30
C TYR A 51 -1.12 5.31 0.79
N ALA A 52 -1.43 4.18 1.41
CA ALA A 52 -0.41 3.21 1.81
C ALA A 52 0.35 2.63 0.60
N LYS A 53 -0.33 2.37 -0.52
CA LYS A 53 0.28 1.91 -1.77
C LYS A 53 1.20 2.96 -2.37
N GLU A 54 0.81 4.23 -2.38
CA GLU A 54 1.61 5.34 -2.87
C GLU A 54 2.86 5.56 -2.01
N GLN A 55 2.71 5.51 -0.67
CA GLN A 55 3.86 5.55 0.24
C GLN A 55 4.80 4.37 0.01
N TRP A 56 4.25 3.16 -0.17
CA TRP A 56 5.05 1.96 -0.49
C TRP A 56 5.78 2.10 -1.82
N HIS A 57 5.14 2.61 -2.88
CA HIS A 57 5.84 2.89 -4.14
C HIS A 57 6.90 3.97 -3.93
N LYS A 58 6.62 5.06 -3.22
CA LYS A 58 7.62 6.10 -2.97
C LYS A 58 8.84 5.61 -2.19
N GLU A 59 8.63 4.73 -1.20
CA GLU A 59 9.71 4.14 -0.39
C GLU A 59 10.54 3.09 -1.15
N PHE A 60 9.91 2.31 -2.05
CA PHE A 60 10.57 1.22 -2.76
C PHE A 60 11.04 1.57 -4.19
N ASP A 61 10.40 2.53 -4.86
CA ASP A 61 10.69 2.96 -6.24
C ASP A 61 11.74 4.09 -6.30
N GLY A 62 11.95 4.82 -5.19
CA GLY A 62 12.74 6.05 -5.21
C GLY A 62 14.24 5.96 -4.91
N ASN A 63 14.74 4.96 -4.16
CA ASN A 63 16.17 4.96 -3.77
C ASN A 63 16.75 3.66 -3.15
N ALA A 64 15.96 2.61 -2.92
CA ALA A 64 16.46 1.44 -2.18
C ALA A 64 17.06 0.33 -3.08
N LEU A 65 16.70 0.27 -4.37
CA LEU A 65 17.22 -0.75 -5.29
C LEU A 65 18.21 -0.20 -6.33
N GLY A 66 18.21 1.11 -6.60
CA GLY A 66 19.08 1.74 -7.60
C GLY A 66 20.34 2.42 -7.06
N ARG A 67 20.54 2.47 -5.73
CA ARG A 67 21.65 3.23 -5.12
C ARG A 67 22.37 2.48 -4.01
N ASN A 68 22.30 1.15 -4.02
CA ASN A 68 23.21 0.37 -3.20
C ASN A 68 24.59 0.43 -3.87
N SER A 69 25.45 1.33 -3.40
CA SER A 69 26.85 1.43 -3.82
C SER A 69 27.60 0.11 -3.74
N SER A 70 27.11 -0.85 -2.94
CA SER A 70 27.63 -2.21 -2.88
C SER A 70 27.31 -3.04 -4.13
N ILE A 71 26.17 -2.83 -4.80
CA ILE A 71 25.80 -3.54 -6.04
C ILE A 71 26.52 -2.96 -7.25
N GLU A 72 26.63 -1.62 -7.32
CA GLU A 72 27.43 -0.94 -8.34
C GLU A 72 28.91 -1.33 -8.26
N LYS A 73 29.48 -1.38 -7.05
CA LYS A 73 30.84 -1.89 -6.84
C LYS A 73 30.99 -3.37 -7.16
N MET A 74 29.98 -4.21 -6.89
CA MET A 74 30.04 -5.64 -7.23
C MET A 74 30.07 -5.86 -8.75
N SER A 75 29.30 -5.06 -9.50
CA SER A 75 29.32 -5.03 -10.97
C SER A 75 30.72 -4.64 -11.49
N ASP A 76 31.32 -3.59 -10.93
CA ASP A 76 32.66 -3.15 -11.33
C ASP A 76 33.74 -4.20 -10.99
N PHE A 77 33.68 -4.83 -9.82
CA PHE A 77 34.58 -5.93 -9.46
C PHE A 77 34.42 -7.14 -10.38
N GLN A 78 33.18 -7.47 -10.77
CA GLN A 78 32.93 -8.59 -11.69
C GLN A 78 33.48 -8.29 -13.09
N LYS A 79 33.38 -7.03 -13.54
CA LYS A 79 33.97 -6.59 -14.81
C LYS A 79 35.50 -6.63 -14.78
N GLU A 80 36.14 -6.17 -13.71
CA GLU A 80 37.59 -6.22 -13.54
C GLU A 80 38.12 -7.67 -13.48
N LEU A 81 37.41 -8.57 -12.78
CA LEU A 81 37.76 -9.99 -12.73
C LEU A 81 37.61 -10.68 -14.10
N ASN A 82 36.60 -10.32 -14.88
CA ASN A 82 36.39 -10.94 -16.20
C ASN A 82 37.49 -10.51 -17.19
N VAL A 83 37.84 -9.22 -17.22
CA VAL A 83 38.95 -8.68 -18.03
C VAL A 83 40.29 -9.31 -17.63
N LYS A 84 40.51 -9.58 -16.33
CA LYS A 84 41.73 -10.22 -15.85
C LYS A 84 41.83 -11.71 -16.21
N ASN A 85 40.69 -12.40 -16.33
CA ASN A 85 40.67 -13.79 -16.77
C ASN A 85 40.91 -13.92 -18.27
N GLU A 86 40.38 -13.00 -19.09
CA GLU A 86 40.60 -12.98 -20.54
C GLU A 86 42.09 -12.74 -20.91
N THR A 87 42.77 -11.88 -20.15
CA THR A 87 44.21 -11.58 -20.35
C THR A 87 45.16 -12.68 -19.87
N HIS A 88 44.69 -13.61 -19.03
CA HIS A 88 45.50 -14.75 -18.56
C HIS A 88 45.35 -16.02 -19.43
N THR A 89 44.35 -16.06 -20.32
CA THR A 89 44.14 -17.17 -21.26
C THR A 89 44.79 -16.97 -22.63
N GLU A 90 45.30 -15.77 -22.93
CA GLU A 90 45.98 -15.41 -24.18
C GLU A 90 47.51 -15.22 -24.04
N SER A 91 48.15 -15.83 -23.04
CA SER A 91 49.63 -15.89 -22.91
C SER A 91 50.14 -17.30 -22.69
#